data_AF-A0A401IQR0-F1
#
_entry.id   AF-A0A401IQR0-F1
#
_cell.length_a   1.000
_cell.length_b   1.000
_cell.length_c   1.000
_cell.angle_alpha   90.00
_cell.angle_beta   90.00
_cell.angle_gamma   90.00
#
_symmetry.space_group_name_H-M   'P 1'
#
loop_
_entity.id
_entity.type
_entity.pdbx_description
1 polymer ?
#
loop_
_entity_poly.entity_id
_entity_poly.type
_entity_poly.pdbx_seq_one_letter_code
_entity_poly.pdbx_strand_id
1 'polypeptide(L)'
;MLDQIGRQTGLTDDLKRVFSDNYRQVLLLAYFLVPSDNGTLSRFDHWSKLHQHPYGQTISSHRISELFQEITEEQLIAFFKLQAK
;
A
#
# COMPACT_ATOMS: atom_id res chain seq x y z
N MET A 1 7.95 5.14 -10.45
CA MET A 1 7.70 3.97 -11.33
C MET A 1 6.38 3.26 -11.00
N LEU A 2 6.13 2.74 -9.78
CA LEU A 2 4.82 2.13 -9.51
C LEU A 2 3.64 3.12 -9.55
N ASP A 3 3.84 4.43 -9.36
CA ASP A 3 2.72 5.40 -9.41
C ASP A 3 2.19 5.53 -10.83
N GLN A 4 3.13 5.55 -11.78
CA GLN A 4 2.82 5.62 -13.19
C GLN A 4 2.23 4.30 -13.69
N ILE A 5 2.76 3.16 -13.25
CA ILE A 5 2.17 1.85 -13.53
C ILE A 5 0.77 1.77 -12.93
N GLY A 6 0.59 2.18 -11.67
CA GLY A 6 -0.68 2.12 -10.97
C GLY A 6 -1.77 3.02 -11.57
N ARG A 7 -1.40 4.17 -12.15
CA ARG A 7 -2.30 5.00 -12.96
C ARG A 7 -2.60 4.39 -14.33
N GLN A 8 -1.61 3.78 -14.97
CA GLN A 8 -1.78 3.15 -16.29
C GLN A 8 -2.62 1.86 -16.21
N THR A 9 -2.55 1.13 -15.10
CA THR A 9 -3.29 -0.13 -14.89
C THR A 9 -4.63 0.08 -14.18
N GLY A 10 -4.96 1.29 -13.73
CA GLY A 10 -6.16 1.58 -12.92
C GLY A 10 -6.07 1.07 -11.48
N LEU A 11 -4.96 0.45 -11.09
CA LEU A 11 -4.72 -0.07 -9.74
C LEU A 11 -4.92 0.99 -8.65
N THR A 12 -4.47 2.22 -8.90
CA THR A 12 -4.62 3.32 -7.93
C THR A 12 -6.08 3.69 -7.71
N ASP A 13 -6.90 3.67 -8.75
CA ASP A 13 -8.34 3.95 -8.67
C ASP A 13 -9.10 2.82 -7.96
N ASP A 14 -8.75 1.56 -8.22
CA ASP A 14 -9.35 0.41 -7.53
C ASP A 14 -8.99 0.39 -6.04
N LEU A 15 -7.73 0.64 -5.70
CA LEU A 15 -7.30 0.77 -4.31
C LEU A 15 -8.02 1.91 -3.61
N LYS A 16 -8.19 3.06 -4.27
CA LYS A 16 -8.91 4.21 -3.73
C LYS A 16 -10.40 3.89 -3.52
N ARG A 17 -11.00 3.12 -4.43
CA ARG A 17 -12.42 2.71 -4.33
C ARG A 17 -12.68 1.76 -3.16
N VAL A 18 -11.71 0.88 -2.87
CA VAL A 18 -11.87 -0.18 -1.87
C VAL A 18 -11.37 0.25 -0.49
N PHE A 19 -10.19 0.86 -0.44
CA PHE A 19 -9.51 1.22 0.81
C PHE A 19 -9.70 2.69 1.18
N SER A 20 -10.43 3.47 0.39
CA SER A 20 -10.80 4.87 0.68
C SER A 20 -9.60 5.71 1.10
N ASP A 21 -9.51 6.17 2.36
CA ASP A 21 -8.40 7.01 2.82
C ASP A 21 -7.09 6.22 3.04
N ASN A 22 -7.20 4.91 3.24
CA ASN A 22 -6.10 4.00 3.52
C ASN A 22 -5.32 3.55 2.27
N TYR A 23 -5.79 3.89 1.07
CA TYR A 23 -5.19 3.43 -0.20
C TYR A 23 -3.73 3.88 -0.38
N ARG A 24 -3.38 5.05 0.17
CA ARG A 24 -2.01 5.59 0.09
C ARG A 24 -1.04 4.76 0.92
N GLN A 25 -1.47 4.34 2.11
CA GLN A 25 -0.67 3.46 2.98
C GLN A 25 -0.49 2.08 2.35
N VAL A 26 -1.55 1.51 1.76
CA VAL A 26 -1.48 0.21 1.05
C VAL A 26 -0.53 0.29 -0.14
N LEU A 27 -0.60 1.36 -0.94
CA LEU A 27 0.35 1.59 -2.03
C LEU A 27 1.79 1.66 -1.51
N LEU A 28 2.03 2.44 -0.46
CA LEU A 28 3.37 2.62 0.12
C LEU A 28 3.96 1.30 0.64
N LEU A 29 3.13 0.43 1.23
CA LEU A 29 3.53 -0.92 1.61
C LEU A 29 3.87 -1.78 0.39
N ALA A 30 3.09 -1.70 -0.70
CA ALA A 30 3.40 -2.41 -1.93
C ALA A 30 4.74 -1.95 -2.55
N TYR A 31 5.04 -0.65 -2.53
CA TYR A 31 6.34 -0.11 -2.94
C TYR A 31 7.50 -0.70 -2.15
N PHE A 32 7.29 -0.94 -0.85
CA PHE A 32 8.29 -1.54 0.01
C PHE A 32 8.42 -3.05 -0.22
N LEU A 33 7.30 -3.77 -0.32
CA LEU A 33 7.30 -5.24 -0.34
C LEU A 33 7.68 -5.84 -1.70
N VAL A 34 7.23 -5.25 -2.82
CA VAL A 34 7.46 -5.81 -4.16
C VAL A 34 8.95 -5.96 -4.52
N PRO A 35 9.83 -4.98 -4.23
CA PRO A 35 11.27 -5.11 -4.50
C PRO A 35 12.04 -5.80 -3.38
N SER A 36 11.43 -5.97 -2.21
CA SER A 36 12.14 -6.46 -1.02
C SER A 36 12.09 -7.97 -0.96
N ASP A 37 13.11 -8.62 -1.52
CA ASP A 37 13.32 -10.08 -1.55
C ASP A 37 13.18 -10.74 -0.15
N ASN A 38 13.38 -9.98 0.94
CA ASN A 38 13.25 -10.41 2.34
C ASN A 38 12.75 -9.28 3.28
N GLY A 39 11.88 -8.39 2.78
CA GLY A 39 11.45 -7.19 3.49
C GLY A 39 10.55 -7.46 4.69
N THR A 40 11.12 -7.71 5.87
CA THR A 40 10.36 -7.71 7.12
C THR A 40 9.79 -6.32 7.38
N LEU A 41 8.50 -6.22 7.71
CA LEU A 41 7.84 -4.93 8.03
C LEU A 41 8.55 -4.15 9.14
N SER A 42 9.34 -4.81 9.99
CA SER A 42 10.21 -4.16 10.99
C SER A 42 11.24 -3.19 10.38
N ARG A 43 11.63 -3.38 9.12
CA ARG A 43 12.55 -2.49 8.39
C ARG A 43 11.85 -1.35 7.65
N PHE A 44 10.51 -1.35 7.64
CA PHE A 44 9.72 -0.33 6.95
C PHE A 44 9.98 1.08 7.51
N ASP A 45 10.01 1.24 8.84
CA ASP A 45 10.21 2.55 9.47
C ASP A 45 11.56 3.17 9.06
N HIS A 46 12.61 2.35 9.00
CA HIS A 46 13.92 2.78 8.53
C HIS A 46 13.91 3.11 7.03
N TRP A 47 13.28 2.26 6.20
CA TRP A 47 13.17 2.49 4.76
C TRP A 47 12.38 3.76 4.42
N SER A 48 11.24 3.99 5.08
CA SER A 48 10.36 5.15 4.88
C SER A 48 11.04 6.46 5.25
N LYS A 49 11.93 6.46 6.26
CA LYS A 49 12.76 7.62 6.62
C LYS A 49 13.85 7.92 5.59
N LEU A 50 14.38 6.90 4.94
CA LEU A 50 15.47 7.02 3.96
C LEU A 50 14.98 7.31 2.53
N HIS A 51 13.72 7.03 2.23
CA HIS A 51 13.15 7.21 0.89
C HIS A 51 12.05 8.28 0.91
N GLN A 52 12.25 9.34 0.13
CA GLN A 52 11.19 10.34 -0.08
C GLN A 52 10.07 9.71 -0.92
N HIS A 53 8.93 9.46 -0.29
CA HIS A 53 7.72 9.02 -0.97
C HIS A 53 6.72 10.17 -1.12
N PRO A 54 5.91 10.19 -2.20
CA PRO A 54 5.02 11.31 -2.53
C PRO A 54 3.92 11.59 -1.48
N TYR A 55 3.77 10.71 -0.49
CA TYR A 55 2.72 10.80 0.53
C TYR A 55 3.18 11.36 1.88
N GLY A 56 4.45 11.78 2.00
CA GLY A 56 4.97 12.74 3.00
C GLY A 56 4.95 12.36 4.49
N GLN A 57 4.09 11.44 4.93
CA GLN A 57 4.00 11.00 6.32
C GLN A 57 4.67 9.64 6.50
N THR A 58 5.74 9.61 7.29
CA THR A 58 6.35 8.37 7.77
C THR A 58 5.28 7.56 8.50
N ILE A 59 4.96 6.37 8.00
CA ILE A 59 4.01 5.47 8.66
C ILE A 59 4.77 4.68 9.72
N SER A 60 4.37 4.81 10.99
CA SER A 60 4.94 4.03 12.08
C SER A 60 4.54 2.56 11.98
N SER A 61 5.34 1.66 12.55
CA SER A 61 5.00 0.23 12.64
C SER A 61 3.64 -0.01 13.31
N HIS A 62 3.25 0.84 14.27
CA HIS A 62 1.94 0.81 14.90
C HIS A 62 0.82 1.07 13.88
N ARG A 63 0.93 2.14 13.09
CA ARG A 63 -0.09 2.48 12.09
C ARG A 63 -0.18 1.42 10.99
N ILE A 64 0.92 0.77 10.65
CA ILE A 64 0.91 -0.39 9.73
C ILE A 64 0.11 -1.54 10.35
N SER A 65 0.33 -1.84 11.63
CA SER A 65 -0.44 -2.88 12.33
C SER A 65 -1.93 -2.55 12.36
N GLU A 66 -2.30 -1.30 12.66
CA GLU A 66 -3.70 -0.84 12.62
C GLU A 66 -4.28 -0.98 11.21
N LEU A 67 -3.53 -0.60 10.17
CA LEU A 67 -3.95 -0.74 8.78
C LEU A 67 -4.27 -2.20 8.43
N PHE A 68 -3.44 -3.15 8.86
CA PHE A 68 -3.71 -4.58 8.64
C PHE A 68 -4.94 -5.09 9.40
N GLN A 69 -5.31 -4.46 10.53
CA GLN A 69 -6.54 -4.78 11.25
C GLN A 69 -7.77 -4.09 10.65
N GLU A 70 -7.60 -2.90 10.05
CA GLU A 70 -8.66 -2.14 9.38
C GLU A 70 -9.03 -2.76 8.02
N ILE A 71 -8.11 -3.47 7.35
CA ILE A 71 -8.36 -4.16 6.09
C ILE A 71 -9.19 -5.42 6.35
N THR A 72 -10.41 -5.43 5.83
CA THR A 72 -11.30 -6.60 5.95
C THR A 72 -11.18 -7.55 4.76
N GLU A 73 -11.62 -8.80 4.95
CA GLU A 73 -11.65 -9.80 3.88
C GLU A 73 -12.58 -9.36 2.73
N GLU A 74 -13.70 -8.71 3.03
CA GLU A 74 -14.61 -8.18 2.01
C GLU A 74 -13.94 -7.13 1.14
N GLN A 75 -13.10 -6.27 1.72
CA GLN A 75 -12.31 -5.29 0.96
C GLN A 75 -11.30 -5.99 0.05
N LEU A 76 -10.59 -7.01 0.54
CA LEU A 76 -9.66 -7.78 -0.29
C LEU A 76 -10.38 -8.44 -1.47
N ILE A 77 -11.51 -9.11 -1.22
CA ILE A 77 -12.33 -9.75 -2.26
C ILE A 77 -12.83 -8.70 -3.27
N ALA A 78 -13.31 -7.55 -2.80
CA ALA A 78 -13.76 -6.46 -3.67
C ALA A 78 -12.63 -5.94 -4.58
N PHE A 79 -11.43 -5.78 -4.03
CA PHE A 79 -10.25 -5.37 -4.81
C PHE A 79 -9.87 -6.42 -5.88
N PHE A 80 -9.79 -7.70 -5.53
CA PHE A 80 -9.47 -8.74 -6.51
C PHE A 80 -10.52 -8.86 -7.61
N LYS A 81 -11.81 -8.64 -7.30
CA LYS A 81 -12.88 -8.61 -8.32
C LYS A 81 -12.71 -7.46 -9.31
N LEU A 82 -12.21 -6.30 -8.88
CA LEU A 82 -11.96 -5.17 -9.76
C LEU A 82 -10.74 -5.42 -10.67
N GLN A 83 -9.69 -6.07 -10.13
CA GLN A 83 -8.46 -6.38 -10.86
C GLN A 83 -8.52 -7.64 -11.74
N ALA A 84 -9.47 -8.55 -11.54
CA ALA A 84 -9.62 -9.78 -12.33
C ALA A 84 -10.20 -9.56 -13.75
N LYS A 85 -10.01 -8.35 -14.30
CA LYS A 85 -10.61 -7.90 -15.56
C LYS A 85 -9.64 -7.98 -16.73
#